data_AF-A0A9W6LI54-F1
#
_entry.id   AF-A0A9W6LI54-F1
#
_cell.length_a   1.000
_cell.length_b   1.000
_cell.length_c   1.000
_cell.angle_alpha   90.00
_cell.angle_beta   90.00
_cell.angle_gamma   90.00
#
_symmetry.space_group_name_H-M   'P 1'
#
loop_
_entity.id
_entity.type
_entity.pdbx_description
1 polymer ?
#
loop_
_entity_poly.entity_id
_entity_poly.type
_entity_poly.pdbx_seq_one_letter_code
_entity_poly.pdbx_strand_id
1 'polypeptide(L)'
;MARTTYPPGELRILRVAWTVAASVWPLAAFLGLLTLAALAWWARSGDSGLVLLALLCGKTGMLGLVASFALHESAHAAVLKTRPGITAITVEATAWRISLIPEGTLTRGENALVALAGPLACAAVGAGLWLTGIDRLLAWWYLLHLAFLLPVFGDGQALWRSFRGARAAPHPHP
;
A
#
# COMPACT_ATOMS: atom_id res chain seq x y z
N MET A 1 -6.03 -2.12 -17.45
CA MET A 1 -6.29 -1.33 -16.23
C MET A 1 -7.61 -1.82 -15.67
N ALA A 2 -7.61 -2.35 -14.45
CA ALA A 2 -8.83 -2.85 -13.81
C ALA A 2 -9.39 -1.73 -12.93
N ARG A 3 -10.67 -1.39 -13.12
CA ARG A 3 -11.38 -0.37 -12.36
C ARG A 3 -12.67 -0.95 -11.85
N THR A 4 -12.89 -0.89 -10.54
CA THR A 4 -14.13 -1.36 -9.92
C THR A 4 -14.62 -0.35 -8.89
N THR A 5 -15.88 0.04 -9.01
CA THR A 5 -16.51 1.02 -8.12
C THR A 5 -17.39 0.31 -7.10
N TYR A 6 -17.30 0.73 -5.84
CA TYR A 6 -18.07 0.15 -4.74
C TYR A 6 -18.79 1.25 -3.96
N PRO A 7 -20.03 1.01 -3.51
CA PRO A 7 -20.60 1.75 -2.39
C PRO A 7 -19.69 1.63 -1.16
N PRO A 8 -19.55 2.67 -0.30
CA PRO A 8 -18.66 2.63 0.86
C PRO A 8 -18.89 1.43 1.78
N GLY A 9 -20.16 1.09 2.04
CA GLY A 9 -20.53 -0.05 2.88
C GLY A 9 -20.06 -1.40 2.34
N GLU A 10 -19.95 -1.53 1.01
CA GLU A 10 -19.66 -2.81 0.33
C GLU A 10 -18.15 -3.05 0.11
N LEU A 11 -17.33 -1.99 0.13
CA LEU A 11 -15.89 -2.12 -0.04
C LEU A 11 -15.27 -2.84 1.16
N ARG A 12 -14.89 -4.11 1.02
CA ARG A 12 -14.20 -4.86 2.09
C ARG A 12 -12.72 -4.51 2.13
N ILE A 13 -12.17 -4.20 3.31
CA ILE A 13 -10.74 -3.91 3.49
C ILE A 13 -9.86 -5.07 2.98
N LEU A 14 -10.28 -6.31 3.25
CA LEU A 14 -9.60 -7.51 2.73
C LEU A 14 -9.55 -7.56 1.19
N ARG A 15 -10.53 -6.98 0.49
CA ARG A 15 -10.46 -6.88 -0.98
C ARG A 15 -9.41 -5.88 -1.41
N VAL A 16 -9.28 -4.74 -0.75
CA VAL A 16 -8.22 -3.76 -1.07
C VAL A 16 -6.84 -4.40 -0.89
N ALA A 17 -6.61 -5.05 0.25
CA ALA A 17 -5.37 -5.80 0.49
C ALA A 17 -5.13 -6.90 -0.56
N TRP A 18 -6.18 -7.65 -0.92
CA TRP A 18 -6.09 -8.68 -1.96
C TRP A 18 -5.78 -8.10 -3.35
N THR A 19 -6.39 -6.97 -3.72
CA THR A 19 -6.10 -6.29 -4.99
C THR A 19 -4.63 -5.88 -5.04
N VAL A 20 -4.05 -5.40 -3.93
CA VAL A 20 -2.62 -5.13 -3.82
C VAL A 20 -1.80 -6.39 -4.05
N ALA A 21 -2.08 -7.46 -3.32
CA ALA A 21 -1.36 -8.73 -3.48
C ALA A 21 -1.49 -9.33 -4.90
N ALA A 22 -2.66 -9.18 -5.54
CA ALA A 22 -2.90 -9.69 -6.89
C ALA A 22 -2.19 -8.85 -7.97
N SER A 23 -2.06 -7.53 -7.77
CA SER A 23 -1.41 -6.64 -8.73
C SER A 23 0.09 -6.93 -8.90
N VAL A 24 0.72 -7.47 -7.85
CA VAL A 24 2.15 -7.79 -7.79
C VAL A 24 2.45 -9.26 -8.13
N TRP A 25 1.54 -9.96 -8.81
CA TRP A 25 1.76 -11.37 -9.20
C TRP A 25 3.07 -11.64 -9.96
N PRO A 26 3.61 -10.74 -10.82
CA PRO A 26 4.88 -11.01 -11.50
C PRO A 26 6.05 -11.08 -10.51
N LEU A 27 6.03 -10.22 -9.48
CA LEU A 27 7.01 -10.25 -8.39
C LEU A 27 6.88 -11.56 -7.59
N ALA A 28 5.66 -11.95 -7.22
CA ALA A 28 5.44 -13.20 -6.50
C ALA A 28 5.90 -14.43 -7.30
N ALA A 29 5.60 -14.47 -8.60
CA ALA A 29 6.04 -15.53 -9.50
C ALA A 29 7.57 -15.58 -9.61
N PHE A 30 8.22 -14.41 -9.77
CA PHE A 30 9.68 -14.31 -9.81
C PHE A 30 10.33 -14.80 -8.50
N LEU A 31 9.84 -14.35 -7.35
CA LEU A 31 10.35 -14.78 -6.05
C LEU A 31 10.13 -16.28 -5.80
N GLY A 32 8.99 -16.83 -6.26
CA GLY A 32 8.72 -18.26 -6.22
C GLY A 32 9.71 -19.06 -7.07
N LEU A 33 9.93 -18.66 -8.33
CA LEU A 33 10.90 -19.28 -9.21
C LEU A 33 12.33 -19.20 -8.66
N LEU A 34 12.72 -18.04 -8.12
CA LEU A 34 14.02 -17.85 -7.48
C LEU A 34 14.20 -18.83 -6.31
N THR A 35 13.16 -19.00 -5.49
CA THR A 35 13.17 -19.93 -4.35
C THR A 35 13.29 -21.38 -4.82
N LEU A 36 12.52 -21.78 -5.84
CA LEU A 36 12.59 -23.14 -6.41
C LEU A 36 13.98 -23.43 -7.02
N ALA A 37 14.56 -22.47 -7.73
CA ALA A 37 15.91 -22.61 -8.29
C ALA A 37 16.96 -22.75 -7.18
N ALA A 38 16.87 -21.94 -6.12
CA ALA A 38 17.76 -22.04 -4.97
C ALA A 38 17.65 -23.38 -4.25
N LEU A 39 16.43 -23.92 -4.08
CA LEU A 39 16.21 -25.24 -3.48
C LEU A 39 16.76 -26.36 -4.36
N ALA A 40 16.57 -26.27 -5.68
CA ALA A 40 17.13 -27.25 -6.63
C ALA A 40 18.67 -27.23 -6.60
N TRP A 41 19.28 -26.06 -6.49
CA TRP A 41 20.73 -25.93 -6.30
C TRP A 41 21.20 -26.53 -4.98
N TRP A 42 20.53 -26.20 -3.88
CA TRP A 42 20.85 -26.74 -2.56
C TRP A 42 20.78 -28.27 -2.54
N ALA A 43 19.75 -28.86 -3.16
CA ALA A 43 19.61 -30.32 -3.25
C ALA A 43 20.77 -31.00 -4.01
N ARG A 44 21.44 -30.30 -4.94
CA ARG A 44 22.58 -30.84 -5.70
C ARG A 44 23.93 -30.56 -5.06
N SER A 45 24.09 -29.39 -4.43
CA SER A 45 25.38 -28.87 -3.96
C SER A 45 25.57 -28.94 -2.45
N GLY A 46 24.47 -29.01 -1.68
CA GLY A 46 24.48 -28.83 -0.23
C GLY A 46 24.61 -27.38 0.24
N ASP A 47 24.82 -26.41 -0.67
CA ASP A 47 25.01 -25.00 -0.34
C ASP A 47 23.67 -24.28 -0.07
N SER A 48 23.50 -23.81 1.16
CA SER A 48 22.29 -23.12 1.63
C SER A 48 22.30 -21.61 1.39
N GLY A 49 23.41 -21.04 0.92
CA GLY A 49 23.56 -19.59 0.73
C GLY A 49 22.49 -19.01 -0.20
N LEU A 50 22.23 -19.66 -1.33
CA LEU A 50 21.19 -19.21 -2.28
C LEU A 50 19.78 -19.33 -1.71
N VAL A 51 19.51 -20.33 -0.87
CA VAL A 51 18.19 -20.50 -0.22
C VAL A 51 17.98 -19.36 0.78
N LEU A 52 18.96 -19.06 1.62
CA LEU A 52 18.89 -17.96 2.57
C LEU A 52 18.68 -16.61 1.86
N LEU A 53 19.39 -16.39 0.74
CA LEU A 53 19.21 -15.19 -0.08
C LEU A 53 17.80 -15.12 -0.69
N ALA A 54 17.31 -16.22 -1.27
CA ALA A 54 15.96 -16.27 -1.85
C ALA A 54 14.88 -16.00 -0.80
N LEU A 55 15.02 -16.56 0.40
CA LEU A 55 14.12 -16.30 1.53
C LEU A 55 14.20 -14.85 2.01
N LEU A 56 15.39 -14.25 2.06
CA LEU A 56 15.55 -12.83 2.41
C LEU A 56 14.88 -11.91 1.38
N CYS A 57 15.06 -12.20 0.08
CA CYS A 57 14.37 -11.51 -1.00
C CYS A 57 12.85 -11.71 -0.91
N GLY A 58 12.39 -12.93 -0.65
CA GLY A 58 10.97 -13.26 -0.46
C GLY A 58 10.35 -12.49 0.71
N LYS A 59 11.00 -12.49 1.87
CA LYS A 59 10.59 -11.74 3.06
C LYS A 59 10.50 -10.24 2.75
N THR A 60 11.54 -9.69 2.14
CA THR A 60 11.63 -8.26 1.81
C THR A 60 10.56 -7.86 0.78
N GLY A 61 10.38 -8.64 -0.28
CA GLY A 61 9.38 -8.38 -1.31
C GLY A 61 7.96 -8.52 -0.78
N MET A 62 7.63 -9.63 -0.11
CA MET A 62 6.25 -9.91 0.28
C MET A 62 5.83 -9.21 1.58
N LEU A 63 6.65 -9.31 2.63
CA LEU A 63 6.32 -8.71 3.94
C LEU A 63 6.78 -7.26 4.06
N GLY A 64 7.87 -6.89 3.38
CA GLY A 64 8.33 -5.50 3.33
C GLY A 64 7.44 -4.70 2.39
N LEU A 65 7.60 -4.92 1.09
CA LEU A 65 6.95 -4.11 0.05
C LEU A 65 5.45 -4.38 -0.07
N VAL A 66 5.02 -5.62 -0.33
CA VAL A 66 3.60 -5.90 -0.65
C VAL A 66 2.70 -5.66 0.56
N ALA A 67 3.08 -6.17 1.73
CA ALA A 67 2.27 -6.00 2.95
C ALA A 67 2.21 -4.54 3.42
N SER A 68 3.27 -3.74 3.28
CA SER A 68 3.22 -2.32 3.63
C SER A 68 2.28 -1.53 2.71
N PHE A 69 2.31 -1.77 1.40
CA PHE A 69 1.38 -1.15 0.46
C PHE A 69 -0.06 -1.62 0.69
N ALA A 70 -0.27 -2.91 1.00
CA ALA A 70 -1.59 -3.43 1.33
C ALA A 70 -2.16 -2.74 2.58
N LEU A 71 -1.33 -2.54 3.61
CA LEU A 71 -1.71 -1.79 4.81
C LEU A 71 -2.02 -0.32 4.48
N HIS A 72 -1.18 0.32 3.68
CA HIS A 72 -1.32 1.72 3.28
C HIS A 72 -2.68 1.98 2.62
N GLU A 73 -2.99 1.25 1.54
CA GLU A 73 -4.27 1.40 0.82
C GLU A 73 -5.46 0.98 1.69
N SER A 74 -5.28 -0.04 2.55
CA SER A 74 -6.33 -0.48 3.47
C SER A 74 -6.68 0.60 4.50
N ALA A 75 -5.71 1.37 4.99
CA ALA A 75 -5.94 2.46 5.93
C ALA A 75 -6.69 3.63 5.26
N HIS A 76 -6.32 3.98 4.02
CA HIS A 76 -7.07 4.94 3.21
C HIS A 76 -8.53 4.51 3.03
N ALA A 77 -8.77 3.27 2.62
CA ALA A 77 -10.11 2.71 2.48
C ALA A 77 -10.89 2.76 3.80
N ALA A 78 -10.27 2.40 4.92
CA ALA A 78 -10.91 2.41 6.24
C ALA A 78 -11.39 3.81 6.62
N VAL A 79 -10.58 4.85 6.40
CA VAL A 79 -11.00 6.22 6.66
C VAL A 79 -12.08 6.67 5.68
N LEU A 80 -11.90 6.46 4.37
CA LEU A 80 -12.87 6.87 3.34
C LEU A 80 -14.27 6.30 3.59
N LYS A 81 -14.36 5.03 3.98
CA LYS A 81 -15.64 4.36 4.26
C LYS A 81 -16.46 4.99 5.36
N THR A 82 -15.81 5.73 6.26
CA THR A 82 -16.47 6.36 7.41
C THR A 82 -16.86 7.82 7.13
N ARG A 83 -16.59 8.34 5.93
CA ARG A 83 -16.89 9.72 5.56
C ARG A 83 -18.28 9.82 4.93
N PRO A 84 -19.21 10.60 5.51
CA PRO A 84 -20.59 10.67 5.04
C PRO A 84 -20.74 11.31 3.65
N GLY A 85 -19.78 12.15 3.25
CA GLY A 85 -19.79 12.82 1.94
C GLY A 85 -19.35 11.94 0.77
N ILE A 86 -18.92 10.69 1.02
CA ILE A 86 -18.47 9.74 -0.01
C ILE A 86 -19.63 8.85 -0.43
N THR A 87 -19.94 8.85 -1.73
CA THR A 87 -21.03 8.05 -2.32
C THR A 87 -20.52 6.74 -2.91
N ALA A 88 -19.28 6.73 -3.38
CA ALA A 88 -18.62 5.56 -3.96
C ALA A 88 -17.11 5.65 -3.80
N ILE A 89 -16.45 4.50 -3.84
CA ILE A 89 -15.00 4.38 -3.85
C ILE A 89 -14.62 3.53 -5.06
N THR A 90 -13.95 4.16 -6.02
CA THR A 90 -13.36 3.47 -7.15
C THR A 90 -11.99 2.90 -6.72
N VAL A 91 -11.80 1.60 -6.89
CA VAL A 91 -10.48 0.96 -6.79
C VAL A 91 -9.92 0.83 -8.20
N GLU A 92 -8.82 1.53 -8.45
CA GLU A 92 -8.06 1.43 -9.69
C GLU A 92 -6.79 0.61 -9.46
N ALA A 93 -6.58 -0.42 -10.27
CA ALA A 93 -5.40 -1.27 -10.22
C ALA A 93 -4.72 -1.39 -11.58
N THR A 94 -3.42 -1.11 -11.58
CA THR A 94 -2.47 -1.36 -12.67
C THR A 94 -1.40 -2.33 -12.19
N ALA A 95 -0.48 -2.73 -13.08
CA ALA A 95 0.64 -3.60 -12.71
C ALA A 95 1.60 -2.97 -11.68
N TRP A 96 1.55 -1.63 -11.50
CA TRP A 96 2.53 -0.88 -10.71
C TRP A 96 1.92 0.04 -9.65
N ARG A 97 0.60 0.23 -9.69
CA ARG A 97 -0.09 1.19 -8.83
C ARG A 97 -1.50 0.73 -8.53
N ILE A 98 -1.87 0.86 -7.27
CA ILE A 98 -3.25 0.88 -6.84
C ILE A 98 -3.57 2.28 -6.34
N SER A 99 -4.80 2.73 -6.61
CA SER A 99 -5.28 4.02 -6.16
C SER A 99 -6.73 3.88 -5.76
N LEU A 100 -7.07 4.42 -4.61
CA LEU A 100 -8.46 4.62 -4.20
C LEU A 100 -8.90 6.01 -4.64
N ILE A 101 -9.92 6.07 -5.48
CA ILE A 101 -10.50 7.32 -5.97
C ILE A 101 -11.86 7.48 -5.31
N PRO A 102 -11.99 8.35 -4.30
CA PRO A 102 -13.27 8.63 -3.69
C PRO A 102 -14.16 9.45 -4.64
N GLU A 103 -15.42 9.04 -4.74
CA GLU A 103 -16.47 9.79 -5.41
C GLU A 103 -17.37 10.44 -4.35
N GLY A 104 -17.57 11.75 -4.48
CA GLY A 104 -18.31 12.55 -3.51
C GLY A 104 -17.54 13.80 -3.07
N THR A 105 -17.81 14.25 -1.85
CA THR A 105 -17.21 15.46 -1.29
C THR A 105 -16.48 15.14 0.02
N LEU A 106 -15.29 15.72 0.16
CA LEU A 106 -14.52 15.71 1.39
C LEU A 106 -14.25 17.15 1.81
N THR A 107 -14.45 17.45 3.09
CA THR A 107 -13.93 18.68 3.67
C THR A 107 -12.39 18.67 3.64
N ARG A 108 -11.76 19.84 3.80
CA ARG A 108 -10.30 19.93 3.85
C ARG A 108 -9.69 19.06 4.94
N GLY A 109 -10.32 19.05 6.12
CA GLY A 109 -9.90 18.25 7.26
C GLY A 109 -10.01 16.75 6.98
N GLU A 110 -11.10 16.30 6.35
CA GLU A 110 -11.26 14.89 5.97
C GLU A 110 -10.28 14.47 4.88
N ASN A 111 -10.03 15.33 3.88
CA ASN A 111 -9.03 15.05 2.86
C ASN A 111 -7.61 14.95 3.45
N ALA A 112 -7.28 15.80 4.43
CA ALA A 112 -6.02 15.70 5.16
C ALA A 112 -5.94 14.41 5.99
N LEU A 113 -7.03 14.03 6.67
CA LEU A 113 -7.11 12.80 7.45
C LEU A 113 -6.92 11.56 6.58
N VAL A 114 -7.57 11.51 5.42
CA VAL A 114 -7.40 10.44 4.44
C VAL A 114 -5.94 10.39 4.00
N ALA A 115 -5.37 11.50 3.52
CA ALA A 115 -3.98 11.55 3.08
C ALA A 115 -2.96 11.07 4.13
N LEU A 116 -3.24 11.29 5.42
CA LEU A 116 -2.39 10.82 6.52
C LEU A 116 -2.59 9.34 6.88
N ALA A 117 -3.76 8.76 6.57
CA ALA A 117 -4.15 7.43 7.05
C ALA A 117 -3.18 6.33 6.63
N GLY A 118 -2.88 6.24 5.32
CA GLY A 118 -1.92 5.29 4.76
C GLY A 118 -0.53 5.40 5.38
N PRO A 119 0.16 6.56 5.25
CA PRO A 119 1.51 6.74 5.78
C PRO A 119 1.62 6.53 7.29
N LEU A 120 0.66 7.02 8.08
CA LEU A 120 0.71 6.87 9.54
C LEU A 120 0.41 5.45 10.00
N ALA A 121 -0.48 4.72 9.33
CA ALA A 121 -0.70 3.30 9.62
C ALA A 121 0.57 2.47 9.38
N CYS A 122 1.26 2.71 8.27
CA CYS A 122 2.55 2.08 7.99
C CYS A 122 3.60 2.49 9.04
N ALA A 123 3.72 3.77 9.35
CA ALA A 123 4.67 4.27 10.34
C ALA A 123 4.45 3.64 11.73
N ALA A 124 3.20 3.44 12.15
CA ALA A 124 2.88 2.79 13.42
C ALA A 124 3.39 1.35 13.47
N VAL A 125 3.17 0.56 12.41
CA VAL A 125 3.69 -0.82 12.32
C VAL A 125 5.22 -0.83 12.25
N GLY A 126 5.82 0.05 11.43
CA GLY A 126 7.27 0.19 11.31
C GLY A 126 7.94 0.57 12.62
N ALA A 127 7.36 1.51 13.37
CA ALA A 127 7.84 1.89 14.70
C ALA A 127 7.73 0.71 15.69
N GLY A 128 6.64 -0.05 15.66
CA GLY A 128 6.50 -1.26 16.47
C GLY A 128 7.60 -2.28 16.18
N LEU A 129 7.86 -2.59 14.90
CA LEU A 129 8.93 -3.50 14.48
C LEU A 129 10.32 -2.99 14.89
N TRP A 130 10.55 -1.68 14.80
CA TRP A 130 11.82 -1.06 15.18
C TRP A 130 12.08 -1.12 16.68
N LEU A 131 11.11 -0.69 17.48
CA LEU A 131 11.22 -0.57 18.94
C LEU A 131 11.31 -1.93 19.63
N THR A 132 10.62 -2.94 19.10
CA THR A 132 10.68 -4.32 19.62
C THR A 132 11.94 -5.07 19.14
N GLY A 133 12.62 -4.56 18.10
CA GLY A 133 13.77 -5.22 17.51
C GLY A 133 13.45 -6.51 16.72
N ILE A 134 12.17 -6.78 16.43
CA ILE A 134 11.72 -8.01 15.74
C ILE A 134 12.35 -8.11 14.36
N ASP A 135 12.25 -7.05 13.55
CA ASP A 135 12.85 -7.02 12.21
C ASP A 135 13.06 -5.58 11.74
N ARG A 136 14.30 -5.09 11.86
CA ARG A 136 14.67 -3.72 11.47
C ARG A 136 14.64 -3.51 9.95
N LEU A 137 14.88 -4.57 9.17
CA LEU A 137 14.81 -4.47 7.71
C LEU A 137 13.37 -4.26 7.28
N LEU A 138 12.42 -5.01 7.85
CA LEU A 138 11.00 -4.79 7.60
C LEU A 138 10.55 -3.43 8.13
N ALA A 139 10.97 -3.01 9.32
CA ALA A 139 10.63 -1.70 9.87
C ALA A 139 10.89 -0.55 8.88
N TRP A 140 12.03 -0.58 8.17
CA TRP A 140 12.36 0.45 7.18
C TRP A 140 11.39 0.52 6.01
N TRP A 141 10.90 -0.62 5.50
CA TRP A 141 9.91 -0.63 4.42
C TRP A 141 8.63 0.10 4.81
N TYR A 142 8.17 -0.12 6.04
CA TYR A 142 7.00 0.54 6.58
C TYR A 142 7.24 2.04 6.85
N LEU A 143 8.38 2.39 7.46
CA LEU A 143 8.72 3.79 7.78
C LEU A 143 8.94 4.65 6.53
N LEU A 144 9.42 4.07 5.43
CA LEU A 144 9.63 4.78 4.16
C LEU A 144 8.35 5.41 3.61
N HIS A 145 7.17 4.90 3.99
CA HIS A 145 5.88 5.46 3.56
C HIS A 145 5.64 6.87 4.09
N LEU A 146 6.35 7.32 5.15
CA LEU A 146 6.33 8.71 5.58
C LEU A 146 6.82 9.67 4.48
N ALA A 147 7.68 9.20 3.56
CA ALA A 147 8.09 9.98 2.41
C ALA A 147 6.92 10.35 1.49
N PHE A 148 5.83 9.57 1.47
CA PHE A 148 4.63 9.88 0.66
C PHE A 148 3.87 11.10 1.14
N LEU A 149 4.18 11.63 2.33
CA LEU A 149 3.66 12.91 2.81
C LEU A 149 4.39 14.13 2.20
N LEU A 150 5.50 13.91 1.48
CA LEU A 150 6.16 14.98 0.73
C LEU A 150 5.27 15.44 -0.44
N PRO A 151 5.25 16.74 -0.78
CA PRO A 151 4.30 17.32 -1.74
C PRO A 151 4.50 16.87 -3.20
N VAL A 152 5.49 16.03 -3.47
CA VAL A 152 5.73 15.41 -4.78
C VAL A 152 4.89 14.15 -4.98
N PHE A 153 4.45 13.48 -3.90
CA PHE A 153 3.64 12.26 -3.93
C PHE A 153 2.15 12.57 -3.76
N GLY A 154 1.28 11.62 -4.13
CA GLY A 154 -0.19 11.79 -4.13
C GLY A 154 -0.74 12.21 -2.77
N ASP A 155 -0.38 11.49 -1.70
CA ASP A 155 -0.83 11.80 -0.33
C ASP A 155 -0.34 13.17 0.13
N GLY A 156 0.94 13.47 -0.06
CA GLY A 156 1.51 14.78 0.25
C GLY A 156 0.87 15.91 -0.56
N GLN A 157 0.54 15.70 -1.83
CA GLN A 157 -0.20 16.68 -2.64
C GLN A 157 -1.61 16.90 -2.08
N ALA A 158 -2.32 15.83 -1.70
CA ALA A 158 -3.65 15.93 -1.11
C ALA A 158 -3.61 16.68 0.22
N LEU A 159 -2.67 16.34 1.10
CA LEU A 159 -2.43 17.01 2.37
C LEU A 159 -2.08 18.49 2.19
N TRP A 160 -1.19 18.79 1.26
CA TRP A 160 -0.78 20.16 0.94
C TRP A 160 -1.92 21.03 0.41
N ARG A 161 -2.77 20.47 -0.47
CA ARG A 161 -3.98 21.15 -0.98
C ARG A 161 -4.98 21.44 0.15
N SER A 162 -5.12 20.52 1.11
CA SER A 162 -5.95 20.75 2.30
C SER A 162 -5.46 21.93 3.13
N PHE A 163 -4.14 22.11 3.29
CA PHE A 163 -3.57 23.24 4.04
C PHE A 163 -3.63 24.56 3.28
N ARG A 164 -3.37 24.55 1.97
CA ARG A 164 -3.35 25.78 1.16
C ARG A 164 -4.72 26.38 0.87
N GLY A 165 -5.79 25.71 1.27
CA GLY A 165 -7.15 26.19 1.08
C GLY A 165 -7.56 26.37 -0.38
N ALA A 166 -6.92 25.64 -1.30
CA ALA A 166 -7.40 25.56 -2.67
C ALA A 166 -8.81 24.95 -2.63
N ARG A 167 -9.80 25.64 -3.22
CA ARG A 167 -11.14 25.07 -3.42
C ARG A 167 -10.95 23.74 -4.15
N ALA A 168 -11.65 22.69 -3.72
CA ALA A 168 -11.72 21.44 -4.47
C ALA A 168 -12.16 21.81 -5.89
N ALA A 169 -11.25 21.68 -6.86
CA ALA A 169 -11.63 21.80 -8.24
C ALA A 169 -12.61 20.65 -8.53
N PRO A 170 -13.75 20.90 -9.20
CA PRO A 170 -14.62 19.83 -9.63
C PRO A 170 -13.78 18.82 -10.42
N HIS A 171 -13.95 17.53 -10.12
CA HIS A 171 -13.44 16.49 -11.00
C HIS A 171 -14.01 16.73 -12.40
N PRO A 172 -13.16 16.92 -13.43
CA PRO A 172 -13.67 16.90 -14.79
C PRO A 172 -14.21 15.49 -15.04
N HIS A 173 -15.53 15.40 -15.23
CA HIS A 173 -16.13 14.24 -15.87
C HIS A 173 -15.56 14.16 -17.30
N PRO A 174 -15.05 12.99 -17.75
CA PRO A 174 -14.76 12.77 -19.17
C PRO A 174 -16.03 12.84 -20.01
#